data_AF-A0A066X9L4-F1
#
_entry.id   AF-A0A066X9L4-F1
#
_cell.length_a   1.000
_cell.length_b   1.000
_cell.length_c   1.000
_cell.angle_alpha   90.00
_cell.angle_beta   90.00
_cell.angle_gamma   90.00
#
_symmetry.space_group_name_H-M   'P 1'
#
loop_
_entity.id
_entity.type
_entity.pdbx_description
1 polymer ?
#
loop_
_entity_poly.entity_id
_entity_poly.type
_entity_poly.pdbx_seq_one_letter_code
_entity_poly.pdbx_strand_id
1 'polypeptide(L)'
;MASHNTNYNDIKASAKENAAGVYAYSQRQIDRLVSQDTREKAYGSAYHLAQEQPFLFAFLITQLIFTFLPILVFVSFAASTVAFAFGAAAVFSLFWIGVALLFLVPTLFFTCSIAVLVWIWAAGSFVVAKRLYDMSPIRTTGDLEVHAPNGKTYAVTKHEDGVHAQAHN
;
A
#
# COMPACT_ATOMS: atom_id res chain seq x y z
N MET A 1 -12.34 31.48 -40.23
CA MET A 1 -11.57 30.22 -40.36
C MET A 1 -10.24 30.36 -39.61
N ALA A 2 -10.17 30.08 -38.31
CA ALA A 2 -8.93 30.22 -37.51
C ALA A 2 -8.75 29.18 -36.40
N SER A 3 -9.65 28.20 -36.26
CA SER A 3 -9.69 27.28 -35.11
C SER A 3 -8.77 26.04 -35.26
N HIS A 4 -8.40 25.66 -36.49
CA HIS A 4 -7.70 24.38 -36.73
C HIS A 4 -6.18 24.44 -36.54
N ASN A 5 -5.57 25.64 -36.49
CA ASN A 5 -4.10 25.80 -36.43
C ASN A 5 -3.58 25.83 -34.98
N THR A 6 -4.40 26.29 -34.02
CA THR A 6 -4.02 26.42 -32.62
C THR A 6 -3.75 25.06 -31.96
N ASN A 7 -4.63 24.08 -32.18
CA ASN A 7 -4.53 22.75 -31.58
C ASN A 7 -3.25 21.99 -32.00
N TYR A 8 -2.83 22.11 -33.27
CA TYR A 8 -1.61 21.48 -33.75
C TYR A 8 -0.34 22.07 -33.11
N ASN A 9 -0.31 23.39 -32.94
CA ASN A 9 0.83 24.08 -32.33
C ASN A 9 0.95 23.76 -30.84
N ASP A 10 -0.17 23.65 -30.13
CA ASP A 10 -0.21 23.28 -28.71
C ASP A 10 0.27 21.83 -28.50
N ILE A 11 -0.18 20.88 -29.34
CA ILE A 11 0.28 19.48 -29.28
C ILE A 11 1.79 19.40 -29.56
N LYS A 12 2.28 20.14 -30.57
CA LYS A 12 3.71 20.16 -30.90
C LYS A 12 4.55 20.80 -29.80
N ALA A 13 4.06 21.86 -29.17
CA ALA A 13 4.71 22.52 -28.04
C ALA A 13 4.79 21.57 -26.84
N SER A 14 3.69 20.90 -26.50
CA SER A 14 3.64 19.93 -25.40
C SER A 14 4.52 18.70 -25.66
N ALA A 15 4.54 18.17 -26.89
CA ALA A 15 5.44 17.09 -27.26
C ALA A 15 6.92 17.49 -27.14
N LYS A 16 7.26 18.73 -27.55
CA LYS A 16 8.62 19.27 -27.46
C LYS A 16 9.06 19.47 -26.01
N GLU A 17 8.17 19.97 -25.15
CA GLU A 17 8.43 20.17 -23.73
C GLU A 17 8.65 18.82 -23.00
N ASN A 18 7.80 17.83 -23.26
CA ASN A 18 7.97 16.48 -22.71
C ASN A 18 9.26 15.82 -23.19
N ALA A 19 9.60 15.96 -24.49
CA ALA A 19 10.85 15.46 -25.03
C ALA A 19 12.08 16.13 -24.38
N ALA A 20 12.02 17.43 -24.14
CA ALA A 20 13.08 18.17 -23.45
C ALA A 20 13.23 17.70 -21.98
N GLY A 21 12.11 17.45 -21.29
CA GLY A 21 12.10 16.93 -19.92
C GLY A 21 12.72 15.54 -19.80
N VAL A 22 12.34 14.61 -20.70
CA VAL A 22 12.89 13.25 -20.76
C VAL A 22 14.38 13.27 -21.11
N TYR A 23 14.79 14.12 -22.04
CA TYR A 23 16.19 14.29 -22.41
C TYR A 23 17.03 14.80 -21.23
N ALA A 24 16.57 15.86 -20.55
CA ALA A 24 17.25 16.43 -19.39
C ALA A 24 17.30 15.45 -18.20
N TYR A 25 16.29 14.61 -18.01
CA TYR A 25 16.32 13.55 -17.01
C TYR A 25 17.34 12.46 -17.35
N SER A 26 17.33 11.99 -18.59
CA SER A 26 18.26 10.98 -19.08
C SER A 26 19.71 11.46 -18.96
N GLN A 27 19.96 12.72 -19.31
CA GLN A 27 21.28 13.33 -19.21
C GLN A 27 21.77 13.40 -17.76
N ARG A 28 20.91 13.79 -16.81
CA ARG A 28 21.25 13.77 -15.37
C ARG A 28 21.56 12.37 -14.84
N GLN A 29 20.86 11.34 -15.30
CA GLN A 29 21.16 9.95 -14.90
C GLN A 29 22.49 9.47 -15.47
N ILE A 30 22.79 9.81 -16.72
CA ILE A 30 24.07 9.49 -17.36
C ILE A 30 25.21 10.23 -16.67
N ASP A 31 25.06 11.53 -16.40
CA ASP A 31 26.06 12.35 -15.72
C ASP A 31 26.33 11.86 -14.29
N ARG A 32 25.34 11.22 -13.64
CA ARG A 32 25.51 10.60 -12.32
C ARG A 32 26.29 9.28 -12.37
N LEU A 33 26.14 8.51 -13.46
CA LEU A 33 26.82 7.22 -13.61
C LEU A 33 28.22 7.38 -14.21
N VAL A 34 28.44 8.41 -15.04
CA VAL A 34 29.70 8.68 -15.71
C VAL A 34 30.07 10.14 -15.50
N SER A 35 31.03 10.40 -14.62
CA SER A 35 31.56 11.75 -14.38
C SER A 35 32.23 12.31 -15.65
N GLN A 36 32.21 13.64 -15.81
CA GLN A 36 32.88 14.31 -16.94
C GLN A 36 34.37 13.95 -17.02
N ASP A 37 35.07 13.83 -15.88
CA ASP A 37 36.46 13.39 -15.82
C ASP A 37 36.68 12.00 -16.45
N THR A 38 35.72 11.09 -16.26
CA THR A 38 35.79 9.74 -16.84
C THR A 38 35.70 9.81 -18.38
N ARG A 39 34.91 10.75 -18.91
CA ARG A 39 34.79 10.96 -20.36
C ARG A 39 36.08 11.53 -20.96
N GLU A 40 36.63 12.58 -20.37
CA GLU A 40 37.88 13.18 -20.85
C GLU A 40 39.04 12.17 -20.80
N LYS A 41 39.12 11.39 -19.72
CA LYS A 41 40.13 10.35 -19.58
C LYS A 41 39.96 9.24 -20.62
N ALA A 42 38.73 8.81 -20.90
CA ALA A 42 38.44 7.83 -21.94
C ALA A 42 38.81 8.33 -23.34
N TYR A 43 38.49 9.59 -23.67
CA TYR A 43 38.87 10.21 -24.94
C TYR A 43 40.39 10.36 -25.06
N GLY A 44 41.06 10.82 -24.01
CA GLY A 44 42.53 10.92 -23.97
C GLY A 44 43.19 9.57 -24.20
N SER A 45 42.72 8.51 -23.54
CA SER A 45 43.23 7.15 -23.75
C SER A 45 42.96 6.62 -25.16
N ALA A 46 41.76 6.85 -25.72
CA ALA A 46 41.45 6.43 -27.08
C ALA A 46 42.32 7.14 -28.12
N TYR A 47 42.57 8.45 -27.94
CA TYR A 47 43.44 9.23 -28.80
C TYR A 47 44.90 8.78 -28.72
N HIS A 48 45.39 8.52 -27.51
CA HIS A 48 46.73 7.98 -27.28
C HIS A 48 46.94 6.62 -27.95
N LEU A 49 45.97 5.71 -27.82
CA LEU A 49 46.01 4.40 -28.49
C LEU A 49 46.01 4.51 -30.02
N ALA A 50 45.28 5.49 -30.58
CA ALA A 50 45.28 5.73 -32.01
C ALA A 50 46.65 6.21 -32.53
N GLN A 51 47.39 6.98 -31.72
CA GLN A 51 48.73 7.47 -32.06
C GLN A 51 49.83 6.41 -31.84
N GLU A 52 49.79 5.67 -30.74
CA GLU A 52 50.83 4.70 -30.40
C GLU A 52 50.65 3.35 -31.12
N GLN A 53 49.41 2.88 -31.26
CA GLN A 53 49.11 1.53 -31.75
C GLN A 53 47.90 1.53 -32.70
N PRO A 54 48.05 2.10 -33.91
CA PRO A 54 46.94 2.29 -34.85
C PRO A 54 46.26 0.98 -35.29
N PHE A 55 47.01 -0.13 -35.33
CA PHE A 55 46.47 -1.44 -35.72
C PHE A 55 45.50 -2.01 -34.67
N LEU A 56 45.82 -1.86 -33.37
CA LEU A 56 44.93 -2.29 -32.29
C LEU A 56 43.69 -1.42 -32.20
N PHE A 57 43.85 -0.11 -32.39
CA PHE A 57 42.71 0.81 -32.44
C PHE A 57 41.74 0.44 -33.57
N ALA A 58 42.24 0.20 -34.79
CA ALA A 58 41.42 -0.23 -35.92
C ALA A 58 40.74 -1.59 -35.68
N PHE A 59 41.43 -2.54 -35.05
CA PHE A 59 40.86 -3.82 -34.66
C PHE A 59 39.69 -3.65 -33.66
N LEU A 60 39.87 -2.84 -32.62
CA LEU A 60 38.82 -2.57 -31.62
C LEU A 60 37.62 -1.85 -32.23
N ILE A 61 37.83 -0.86 -33.10
CA ILE A 61 36.73 -0.17 -33.79
C ILE A 61 35.98 -1.12 -34.70
N THR A 62 36.69 -1.97 -35.46
CA THR A 62 36.05 -2.98 -36.32
C THR A 62 35.24 -3.97 -35.48
N GLN A 63 35.81 -4.47 -34.38
CA GLN A 63 35.12 -5.34 -33.45
C GLN A 63 33.87 -4.66 -32.85
N LEU A 64 33.98 -3.38 -32.46
CA LEU A 64 32.86 -2.60 -31.95
C LEU A 64 31.75 -2.47 -32.98
N ILE A 65 32.09 -2.16 -34.24
CA ILE A 65 31.11 -2.02 -35.33
C ILE A 65 30.40 -3.36 -35.59
N PHE A 66 31.15 -4.47 -35.67
CA PHE A 66 30.56 -5.79 -35.91
C PHE A 66 29.75 -6.31 -34.73
N THR A 67 30.12 -5.99 -33.49
CA THR A 67 29.38 -6.38 -32.28
C THR A 67 28.25 -5.41 -31.93
N PHE A 68 28.23 -4.20 -32.49
CA PHE A 68 27.18 -3.22 -32.25
C PHE A 68 25.81 -3.74 -32.65
N LEU A 69 25.69 -4.38 -33.83
CA LEU A 69 24.44 -4.93 -34.32
C LEU A 69 23.86 -6.01 -33.38
N PRO A 70 24.59 -7.08 -32.99
CA PRO A 70 24.06 -8.08 -32.07
C PRO A 70 23.76 -7.50 -30.68
N ILE A 71 24.52 -6.53 -30.19
CA ILE A 71 24.21 -5.84 -28.92
C ILE A 71 22.89 -5.08 -29.03
N LEU A 72 22.66 -4.35 -30.13
CA LEU A 72 21.42 -3.59 -30.34
C LEU A 72 20.21 -4.52 -30.39
N VAL A 73 20.30 -5.63 -31.13
CA VAL A 73 19.23 -6.63 -31.19
C VAL A 73 18.97 -7.27 -29.82
N PHE A 74 20.03 -7.57 -29.06
CA PHE A 74 19.86 -8.11 -27.71
C PHE A 74 19.16 -7.12 -26.78
N VAL A 75 19.57 -5.85 -26.80
CA VAL A 75 18.95 -4.80 -25.97
C VAL A 75 17.50 -4.57 -26.36
N SER A 76 17.17 -4.55 -27.65
CA SER A 76 15.78 -4.39 -28.10
C SER A 76 14.91 -5.59 -27.74
N PHE A 77 15.44 -6.81 -27.85
CA PHE A 77 14.79 -8.03 -27.39
C PHE A 77 14.56 -8.02 -25.87
N ALA A 78 15.59 -7.67 -25.09
CA ALA A 78 15.49 -7.58 -23.64
C ALA A 78 14.44 -6.53 -23.22
N ALA A 79 14.47 -5.33 -23.81
CA ALA A 79 13.50 -4.28 -23.53
C ALA A 79 12.07 -4.71 -23.89
N SER A 80 11.88 -5.36 -25.05
CA SER A 80 10.59 -5.88 -25.49
C SER A 80 10.07 -6.97 -24.56
N THR A 81 10.95 -7.88 -24.13
CA THR A 81 10.61 -8.96 -23.19
C THR A 81 10.20 -8.41 -21.84
N VAL A 82 10.93 -7.42 -21.32
CA VAL A 82 10.59 -6.74 -20.06
C VAL A 82 9.23 -6.05 -20.17
N ALA A 83 9.01 -5.26 -21.23
CA ALA A 83 7.74 -4.59 -21.46
C ALA A 83 6.57 -5.58 -21.58
N PHE A 84 6.77 -6.67 -22.32
CA PHE A 84 5.78 -7.74 -22.47
C PHE A 84 5.50 -8.44 -21.13
N ALA A 85 6.53 -8.74 -20.34
CA ALA A 85 6.39 -9.38 -19.04
C ALA A 85 5.59 -8.49 -18.07
N PHE A 86 5.84 -7.19 -18.04
CA PHE A 86 5.04 -6.25 -17.24
C PHE A 86 3.58 -6.21 -17.70
N GLY A 87 3.33 -6.17 -19.01
CA GLY A 87 1.97 -6.23 -19.56
C GLY A 87 1.25 -7.52 -19.18
N ALA A 88 1.90 -8.66 -19.36
CA ALA A 88 1.36 -9.97 -19.01
C ALA A 88 1.11 -10.10 -17.50
N ALA A 89 2.05 -9.66 -16.66
CA ALA A 89 1.91 -9.65 -15.21
C ALA A 89 0.73 -8.77 -14.75
N ALA A 90 0.55 -7.60 -15.37
CA ALA A 90 -0.57 -6.72 -15.07
C ALA A 90 -1.91 -7.36 -15.43
N VAL A 91 -2.06 -7.92 -16.63
CA VAL A 91 -3.28 -8.62 -17.06
C VAL A 91 -3.56 -9.83 -16.18
N PHE A 92 -2.54 -10.65 -15.90
CA PHE A 92 -2.65 -11.81 -15.04
C PHE A 92 -3.08 -11.43 -13.61
N SER A 93 -2.45 -10.41 -13.04
CA SER A 93 -2.81 -9.93 -11.70
C SER A 93 -4.23 -9.38 -11.66
N LEU A 94 -4.63 -8.58 -12.65
CA LEU A 94 -5.98 -8.01 -12.72
C LEU A 94 -7.04 -9.09 -12.88
N PHE A 95 -6.75 -10.12 -13.68
CA PHE A 95 -7.59 -11.30 -13.82
C PHE A 95 -7.77 -12.02 -12.47
N TRP A 96 -6.68 -12.36 -11.77
CA TRP A 96 -6.74 -13.04 -10.48
C TRP A 96 -7.37 -12.20 -9.37
N ILE A 97 -7.14 -10.89 -9.37
CA ILE A 97 -7.83 -9.95 -8.47
C ILE A 97 -9.34 -9.99 -8.75
N GLY A 98 -9.75 -9.97 -10.02
CA GLY A 98 -11.16 -10.08 -10.40
C GLY A 98 -11.79 -11.40 -9.93
N VAL A 99 -11.09 -12.52 -10.14
CA VAL A 99 -11.52 -13.84 -9.65
C VAL A 99 -11.63 -13.83 -8.13
N ALA A 100 -10.63 -13.33 -7.41
CA ALA A 100 -10.65 -13.24 -5.96
C ALA A 100 -11.80 -12.37 -5.46
N LEU A 101 -12.09 -11.25 -6.12
CA LEU A 101 -13.20 -10.36 -5.77
C LEU A 101 -14.56 -11.04 -5.96
N LEU A 102 -14.70 -11.86 -6.99
CA LEU A 102 -15.92 -12.64 -7.23
C LEU A 102 -16.24 -13.61 -6.10
N PHE A 103 -15.22 -14.16 -5.42
CA PHE A 103 -15.40 -14.99 -4.22
C PHE A 103 -15.50 -14.15 -2.94
N LEU A 104 -14.72 -13.06 -2.83
CA LEU A 104 -14.68 -12.22 -1.65
C LEU A 104 -16.01 -11.52 -1.39
N VAL A 105 -16.68 -11.01 -2.44
CA VAL A 105 -17.96 -10.30 -2.29
C VAL A 105 -19.04 -11.20 -1.65
N PRO A 106 -19.30 -12.42 -2.15
CA PRO A 106 -20.19 -13.38 -1.50
C PRO A 106 -19.79 -13.71 -0.07
N THR A 107 -18.50 -13.96 0.18
CA THR A 107 -18.00 -14.27 1.53
C THR A 107 -18.21 -13.10 2.49
N LEU A 108 -17.97 -11.87 2.04
CA LEU A 108 -18.18 -10.67 2.85
C LEU A 108 -19.66 -10.47 3.14
N PHE A 109 -20.52 -10.66 2.14
CA PHE A 109 -21.97 -10.59 2.35
C PHE A 109 -22.46 -11.65 3.35
N PHE A 110 -21.94 -12.87 3.24
CA PHE A 110 -22.27 -13.96 4.15
C PHE A 110 -21.80 -13.67 5.59
N THR A 111 -20.56 -13.23 5.76
CA THR A 111 -20.01 -12.87 7.08
C THR A 111 -20.70 -11.66 7.70
N CYS A 112 -21.01 -10.62 6.92
CA CYS A 112 -21.84 -9.50 7.36
C CYS A 112 -23.23 -9.95 7.79
N SER A 113 -23.87 -10.85 7.04
CA SER A 113 -25.18 -11.40 7.39
C SER A 113 -25.14 -12.14 8.73
N ILE A 114 -24.12 -12.96 8.96
CA ILE A 114 -23.90 -13.63 10.25
C ILE A 114 -23.69 -12.60 11.36
N ALA A 115 -22.85 -11.59 11.14
CA ALA A 115 -22.58 -10.56 12.13
C ALA A 115 -23.86 -9.81 12.55
N VAL A 116 -24.75 -9.49 11.58
CA VAL A 116 -26.04 -8.86 11.85
C VAL A 116 -26.96 -9.79 12.65
N LEU A 117 -27.02 -11.09 12.31
CA LEU A 117 -27.82 -12.06 13.08
C LEU A 117 -27.34 -12.18 14.54
N VAL A 118 -26.03 -12.27 14.75
CA VAL A 118 -25.43 -12.30 16.09
C VAL A 118 -25.73 -11.01 16.83
N TRP A 119 -25.66 -9.86 16.17
CA TRP A 119 -26.02 -8.57 16.77
C TRP A 119 -27.49 -8.49 17.16
N ILE A 120 -28.41 -8.90 16.29
CA ILE A 120 -29.86 -8.96 16.60
C ILE A 120 -30.10 -9.87 17.80
N TRP A 121 -29.42 -11.02 17.85
CA TRP A 121 -29.56 -11.96 18.95
C TRP A 121 -29.01 -11.40 20.27
N ALA A 122 -27.85 -10.73 20.23
CA ALA A 122 -27.25 -10.08 21.38
C ALA A 122 -28.11 -8.90 21.88
N ALA A 123 -28.58 -8.04 20.97
CA ALA A 123 -29.49 -6.95 21.28
C ALA A 123 -30.82 -7.46 21.84
N GLY A 124 -31.37 -8.53 21.25
CA GLY A 124 -32.57 -9.20 21.74
C GLY A 124 -32.38 -9.73 23.17
N SER A 125 -31.28 -10.44 23.42
CA SER A 125 -30.94 -10.96 24.75
C SER A 125 -30.76 -9.85 25.78
N PHE A 126 -30.10 -8.75 25.41
CA PHE A 126 -29.94 -7.59 26.28
C PHE A 126 -31.27 -6.90 26.60
N VAL A 127 -32.15 -6.73 25.60
CA VAL A 127 -33.49 -6.15 25.82
C VAL A 127 -34.33 -7.06 26.72
N VAL A 128 -34.30 -8.38 26.51
CA VAL A 128 -35.01 -9.33 27.38
C VAL A 128 -34.47 -9.30 28.80
N ALA A 129 -33.15 -9.31 28.98
CA ALA A 129 -32.51 -9.20 30.30
C ALA A 129 -32.87 -7.88 30.98
N LYS A 130 -32.85 -6.76 30.25
CA LYS A 130 -33.27 -5.45 30.76
C LYS A 130 -34.74 -5.45 31.17
N ARG A 131 -35.63 -6.01 30.36
CA ARG A 131 -37.07 -6.09 30.67
C ARG A 131 -37.34 -7.00 31.86
N LEU A 132 -36.62 -8.11 32.00
CA LEU A 132 -36.68 -8.97 33.18
C LEU A 132 -36.17 -8.26 34.42
N TYR A 133 -35.09 -7.48 34.32
CA TYR A 133 -34.57 -6.68 35.43
C TYR A 133 -35.57 -5.60 35.86
N ASP A 134 -36.10 -4.82 34.90
CA ASP A 134 -37.08 -3.77 35.16
C ASP A 134 -38.42 -4.32 35.70
N MET A 135 -38.78 -5.56 35.35
CA MET A 135 -40.00 -6.25 35.80
C MET A 135 -39.79 -7.09 37.05
N SER A 136 -38.54 -7.37 37.42
CA SER A 136 -38.20 -8.00 38.68
C SER A 136 -38.31 -6.96 39.79
N PRO A 137 -39.21 -7.13 40.78
CA PRO A 137 -39.21 -6.31 41.99
C PRO A 137 -38.08 -6.80 42.90
N ILE A 138 -36.88 -7.04 42.37
CA ILE A 138 -35.72 -7.23 43.21
C ILE A 138 -35.17 -5.83 43.48
N ARG A 139 -35.94 -5.11 44.30
CA ARG A 139 -35.33 -4.21 45.28
C ARG A 139 -34.37 -5.10 46.06
N THR A 140 -33.11 -5.08 45.70
CA THR A 140 -32.03 -5.49 46.58
C THR A 140 -32.00 -4.46 47.71
N THR A 141 -33.01 -4.49 48.58
CA THR A 141 -32.83 -4.26 50.01
C THR A 141 -32.00 -5.45 50.48
N GLY A 142 -30.75 -5.49 50.05
CA GLY A 142 -29.76 -6.42 50.55
C GLY A 142 -29.41 -5.93 51.92
N ASP A 143 -30.16 -6.38 52.92
CA ASP A 143 -29.67 -6.41 54.28
C ASP A 143 -28.50 -7.40 54.28
N LEU A 144 -27.29 -6.85 54.10
CA LEU A 144 -26.06 -7.60 54.25
C LEU A 144 -25.88 -7.78 55.75
N GLU A 145 -26.46 -8.86 56.29
CA GLU A 145 -26.15 -9.32 57.64
C GLU A 145 -24.71 -9.84 57.65
N VAL A 146 -23.78 -8.96 57.99
CA VAL A 146 -22.37 -9.33 58.18
C VAL A 146 -22.26 -9.95 59.57
N HIS A 147 -22.16 -11.28 59.62
CA HIS A 147 -21.92 -12.01 60.86
C HIS A 147 -20.48 -11.74 61.34
N ALA A 148 -20.33 -10.82 62.29
CA ALA A 148 -19.07 -10.59 62.97
C ALA A 148 -18.84 -11.71 64.02
N PRO A 149 -17.59 -12.15 64.25
CA PRO A 149 -17.24 -13.28 65.14
C PRO A 149 -17.57 -13.11 66.64
N ASN A 150 -18.37 -12.10 67.02
CA ASN A 150 -18.80 -11.82 68.39
C ASN A 150 -20.33 -11.92 68.57
N GLY A 151 -21.03 -12.72 67.75
CA GLY A 151 -22.45 -13.06 67.97
C GLY A 151 -23.44 -11.89 67.95
N LYS A 152 -23.07 -10.73 67.35
CA LYS A 152 -23.96 -9.59 67.16
C LYS A 152 -24.16 -9.32 65.68
N THR A 153 -25.42 -9.31 65.26
CA THR A 153 -25.84 -9.10 63.87
C THR A 153 -25.96 -7.60 63.61
N TYR A 154 -25.22 -7.09 62.63
CA TYR A 154 -25.32 -5.70 62.19
C TYR A 154 -26.06 -5.67 60.87
N ALA A 155 -27.30 -5.14 60.90
CA ALA A 155 -28.05 -4.82 59.70
C ALA A 155 -27.47 -3.51 59.12
N VAL A 156 -26.74 -3.60 58.02
CA VAL A 156 -26.14 -2.44 57.36
C VAL A 156 -27.04 -2.02 56.22
N THR A 157 -27.98 -1.12 56.50
CA THR A 157 -28.80 -0.49 55.48
C THR A 157 -28.03 0.67 54.85
N LYS A 158 -27.57 0.48 53.62
CA LYS A 158 -26.91 1.53 52.84
C LYS A 158 -27.97 2.41 52.17
N HIS A 159 -28.23 3.59 52.73
CA HIS A 159 -28.98 4.65 52.06
C HIS A 159 -28.01 5.56 51.27
N GLU A 160 -28.49 6.20 50.21
CA GLU A 160 -27.67 6.97 49.25
C GLU A 160 -26.93 8.19 49.86
N ASP A 161 -27.21 8.54 51.13
CA ASP A 161 -26.64 9.71 51.81
C ASP A 161 -25.54 9.38 52.86
N GLY A 162 -25.16 8.11 53.02
CA GLY A 162 -24.09 7.69 53.94
C GLY A 162 -24.43 6.45 54.77
N VAL A 163 -23.38 5.77 55.25
CA VAL A 163 -23.50 4.49 55.97
C VAL A 163 -23.76 4.74 57.46
N HIS A 164 -24.95 4.37 57.93
CA HIS A 164 -25.27 4.36 59.37
C HIS A 164 -25.39 2.92 59.86
N ALA A 165 -24.58 2.55 60.85
CA ALA A 165 -24.68 1.27 61.55
C ALA A 165 -25.59 1.44 62.77
N GLN A 166 -26.73 0.74 62.80
CA GLN A 166 -27.59 0.67 63.98
C GLN A 166 -27.40 -0.70 64.64
N ALA A 167 -26.96 -0.69 65.90
CA ALA A 167 -26.83 -1.90 66.69
C ALA A 167 -28.20 -2.32 67.22
N HIS A 168 -28.64 -3.53 66.90
CA HIS A 168 -29.76 -4.17 67.57
C HIS A 168 -29.20 -5.05 68.70
N ASN A 169 -29.80 -4.96 69.89
CA ASN A 169 -29.55 -5.86 71.01
C ASN A 169 -30.69 -6.86 71.13
#